data_AF-A0A920E099-F1
#
_entry.id   AF-A0A920E099-F1
#
_cell.length_a   1.000
_cell.length_b   1.000
_cell.length_c   1.000
_cell.angle_alpha   90.00
_cell.angle_beta   90.00
_cell.angle_gamma   90.00
#
_symmetry.space_group_name_H-M   'P 1'
#
loop_
_entity.id
_entity.type
_entity.pdbx_description
1 polymer ?
#
loop_
_entity_poly.entity_id
_entity_poly.type
_entity_poly.pdbx_seq_one_letter_code
_entity_poly.pdbx_strand_id
1 'polypeptide(L)'
;MQNSWAKEINNVFKIKPLAHYGQIEKVSFMHQTHESTDYKYIHEYGVTELVVDNNYQNKILGTGFLNYYMPFLRYETGDYAENANKRKFKYRN
;
A
#
# COMPACT_ATOMS: atom_id res chain seq x y z
N MET A 1 -11.79 -6.99 -0.75
CA MET A 1 -11.85 -8.10 -1.73
C MET A 1 -10.52 -8.82 -1.68
N GLN A 2 -10.49 -10.09 -1.27
CA GLN A 2 -9.29 -10.91 -1.51
C GLN A 2 -9.28 -11.21 -3.01
N ASN A 3 -8.22 -10.79 -3.69
CA ASN A 3 -8.09 -10.93 -5.13
C ASN A 3 -8.15 -12.42 -5.51
N SER A 4 -8.82 -12.75 -6.62
CA SER A 4 -9.00 -14.13 -7.11
C SER A 4 -7.69 -14.91 -7.19
N TRP A 5 -6.60 -14.26 -7.60
CA TRP A 5 -5.26 -14.87 -7.70
C TRP A 5 -4.71 -15.38 -6.37
N ALA A 6 -4.94 -14.68 -5.25
CA ALA A 6 -4.39 -15.08 -3.96
C ALA A 6 -5.03 -16.38 -3.45
N LYS A 7 -6.31 -16.57 -3.78
CA LYS A 7 -7.05 -17.81 -3.52
C LYS A 7 -6.52 -18.96 -4.36
N GLU A 8 -6.21 -18.72 -5.64
CA GLU A 8 -5.63 -19.73 -6.53
C GLU A 8 -4.26 -20.19 -6.08
N ILE A 9 -3.37 -19.27 -5.68
CA ILE A 9 -2.05 -19.62 -5.12
C ILE A 9 -2.22 -20.51 -3.89
N ASN A 10 -3.11 -20.13 -2.96
CA ASN A 10 -3.35 -20.95 -1.78
C ASN A 10 -3.94 -22.33 -2.14
N ASN A 11 -4.81 -22.41 -3.15
CA ASN A 11 -5.39 -23.68 -3.57
C ASN A 11 -4.35 -24.67 -4.12
N VAL A 12 -3.41 -24.18 -4.93
CA VAL A 12 -2.36 -25.00 -5.57
C VAL A 12 -1.23 -25.33 -4.60
N PHE A 13 -0.69 -24.30 -3.94
CA PHE A 13 0.56 -24.41 -3.17
C PHE A 13 0.34 -24.57 -1.66
N LYS A 14 -0.90 -24.39 -1.17
CA LYS A 14 -1.24 -24.43 0.26
C LYS A 14 -0.48 -23.39 1.09
N ILE A 15 -0.18 -22.24 0.49
CA ILE A 15 0.49 -21.10 1.14
C ILE A 15 -0.39 -19.86 1.12
N LYS A 16 -0.26 -19.02 2.14
CA LYS A 16 -0.82 -17.66 2.13
C LYS A 16 0.17 -16.73 1.43
N PRO A 17 -0.11 -16.23 0.21
CA PRO A 17 0.74 -15.23 -0.42
C PRO A 17 0.69 -13.91 0.36
N LEU A 18 1.84 -13.27 0.50
CA LEU A 18 1.98 -11.90 1.03
C LEU A 18 2.57 -11.02 -0.07
N ALA A 19 1.95 -9.86 -0.27
CA ALA A 19 2.35 -8.90 -1.29
C ALA A 19 3.10 -7.70 -0.68
N HIS A 20 3.94 -7.10 -1.50
CA HIS A 20 4.57 -5.81 -1.28
C HIS A 20 4.08 -4.82 -2.32
N TYR A 21 3.92 -3.57 -1.91
CA TYR A 21 3.70 -2.43 -2.79
C TYR A 21 4.92 -1.53 -2.71
N GLY A 22 5.44 -1.11 -3.86
CA GLY A 22 6.59 -0.22 -3.97
C GLY A 22 6.88 0.14 -5.42
N GLN A 23 7.69 1.19 -5.59
CA GLN A 23 8.09 1.70 -6.90
C GLN A 23 9.61 1.82 -7.00
N ILE A 24 10.15 1.86 -8.22
CA ILE A 24 11.60 1.89 -8.45
C ILE A 24 12.25 3.19 -7.95
N GLU A 25 11.47 4.26 -7.87
CA GLU A 25 11.82 5.59 -7.38
C GLU A 25 12.17 5.60 -5.88
N LYS A 26 11.82 4.53 -5.16
CA LYS A 26 12.03 4.36 -3.71
C LYS A 26 11.34 5.43 -2.84
N VAL A 27 10.08 5.74 -3.17
CA VAL A 27 9.30 6.80 -2.51
C VAL A 27 8.42 6.27 -1.38
N SER A 28 7.69 5.18 -1.61
CA SER A 28 6.80 4.55 -0.63
C SER A 28 6.96 3.05 -0.71
N PHE A 29 6.92 2.39 0.44
CA PHE A 29 6.97 0.93 0.51
C PHE A 29 6.05 0.43 1.60
N MET A 30 5.25 -0.59 1.25
CA MET A 30 4.32 -1.22 2.15
C MET A 30 4.31 -2.72 1.96
N HIS A 31 3.92 -3.45 2.98
CA HIS A 31 3.87 -4.91 2.93
C HIS A 31 2.66 -5.48 3.67
N GLN A 32 2.23 -6.66 3.24
CA GLN A 32 1.28 -7.47 3.99
C GLN A 32 1.99 -8.30 5.06
N THR A 33 1.21 -8.81 6.01
CA THR A 33 1.72 -9.68 7.08
C THR A 33 0.87 -10.95 7.21
N HIS A 34 1.33 -11.90 8.03
CA HIS A 34 0.56 -13.12 8.28
C HIS A 34 -0.77 -12.82 9.00
N GLU A 35 -0.84 -11.74 9.77
CA GLU A 35 -2.02 -11.33 10.54
C GLU A 35 -3.06 -10.60 9.68
N SER A 36 -2.65 -9.87 8.64
CA SER A 36 -3.58 -9.10 7.80
C SER A 36 -3.14 -8.99 6.34
N THR A 37 -4.12 -8.96 5.43
CA THR A 37 -3.93 -8.61 4.01
C THR A 37 -3.92 -7.10 3.77
N ASP A 38 -4.11 -6.29 4.81
CA ASP A 38 -3.93 -4.84 4.71
C ASP A 38 -2.44 -4.52 4.64
N TYR A 39 -2.09 -3.56 3.78
CA TYR A 39 -0.72 -3.09 3.66
C TYR A 39 -0.32 -2.25 4.89
N LYS A 40 0.87 -2.55 5.42
CA LYS A 40 1.53 -1.84 6.51
C LYS A 40 2.68 -1.02 5.93
N TYR A 41 2.79 0.23 6.37
CA TYR A 41 3.90 1.11 5.98
C TYR A 41 5.22 0.61 6.55
N ILE A 42 6.29 0.78 5.78
CA ILE A 42 7.67 0.65 6.28
C ILE A 42 8.19 2.06 6.52
N HIS A 43 8.17 2.48 7.78
CA HIS A 43 8.45 3.87 8.17
C HIS A 43 9.92 4.25 7.98
N GLU A 44 10.82 3.26 7.95
CA GLU A 44 12.24 3.43 7.66
C GLU A 44 12.51 3.70 6.17
N TYR A 45 11.53 3.44 5.31
CA TYR A 45 11.66 3.64 3.86
C TYR A 45 11.38 5.09 3.44
N GLY A 46 10.48 5.75 4.16
CA GLY A 46 10.02 7.09 3.84
C GLY A 46 8.74 7.47 4.58
N VAL A 47 8.28 8.70 4.35
CA VAL A 47 6.95 9.17 4.78
C VAL A 47 5.97 8.98 3.63
N THR A 48 4.84 8.32 3.90
CA THR A 48 3.74 8.20 2.94
C THR A 48 2.53 9.00 3.42
N GLU A 49 1.92 9.75 2.51
CA GLU A 49 0.72 10.55 2.70
C GLU A 49 -0.41 10.00 1.81
N LEU A 50 -1.63 10.00 2.34
CA LEU A 50 -2.84 9.74 1.56
C LEU A 50 -3.62 11.05 1.40
N VAL A 51 -3.65 11.58 0.18
CA VAL A 51 -4.29 12.87 -0.12
C VAL A 51 -5.52 12.64 -0.98
N VAL A 52 -6.66 13.19 -0.57
CA VAL A 52 -7.92 13.05 -1.31
C VAL A 52 -7.88 13.94 -2.56
N ASP A 53 -8.17 13.36 -3.71
CA ASP A 53 -8.29 14.07 -4.97
C ASP A 53 -9.71 14.61 -5.24
N ASN A 54 -9.89 15.27 -6.38
CA ASN A 54 -11.19 15.83 -6.77
C ASN A 54 -12.27 14.75 -7.00
N ASN A 55 -11.89 13.48 -7.14
CA ASN A 55 -12.77 12.34 -7.31
C ASN A 55 -13.01 11.58 -6.00
N TYR A 56 -12.62 12.16 -4.86
CA TYR A 56 -12.71 11.55 -3.52
C TYR A 56 -11.90 10.25 -3.34
N GLN A 57 -10.87 10.05 -4.16
CA GLN A 57 -9.94 8.93 -4.05
C GLN A 57 -8.67 9.37 -3.32
N ASN A 58 -8.10 8.52 -2.46
CA ASN A 58 -6.85 8.88 -1.77
C ASN A 58 -5.66 8.50 -2.64
N LYS A 59 -4.97 9.50 -3.19
CA LYS A 59 -3.70 9.37 -3.89
C LYS A 59 -2.57 9.06 -2.91
N ILE A 60 -1.60 8.29 -3.36
CA ILE A 60 -0.38 8.02 -2.61
C ILE A 60 0.66 9.08 -2.98
N LEU A 61 1.04 9.89 -2.00
CA LEU A 61 2.20 10.78 -2.07
C LEU A 61 3.28 10.26 -1.12
N GLY A 62 4.54 10.52 -1.41
CA GLY A 62 5.60 10.16 -0.47
C GLY A 62 6.90 10.93 -0.59
N THR A 63 7.70 10.79 0.46
CA THR A 63 9.07 11.29 0.55
C THR A 63 9.97 10.14 0.97
N GLY A 64 10.81 9.67 0.06
CA GLY A 64 11.72 8.53 0.29
C GLY A 64 13.01 8.95 1.00
N PHE A 65 13.53 8.07 1.87
CA PHE A 65 14.78 8.34 2.61
C PHE A 65 16.02 7.71 1.97
N LEU A 66 15.83 6.77 1.03
CA LEU A 66 16.89 5.86 0.57
C LEU A 66 17.49 6.24 -0.80
N ASN A 67 16.92 7.26 -1.47
CA ASN A 67 17.38 7.69 -2.79
C ASN A 67 18.13 9.02 -2.71
N TYR A 68 19.45 8.94 -2.50
CA TYR A 68 20.31 10.12 -2.37
C TYR A 68 20.53 10.86 -3.69
N TYR A 69 20.55 10.14 -4.82
CA TYR A 69 20.82 10.73 -6.13
C TYR A 69 19.61 11.41 -6.76
N MET A 70 18.40 10.94 -6.41
CA MET A 70 17.14 11.49 -6.90
C MET A 70 16.14 11.63 -5.74
N PRO A 71 16.34 12.64 -4.86
CA PRO A 71 15.45 12.85 -3.74
C PRO A 71 14.13 13.44 -4.22
N PHE A 72 13.03 12.83 -3.76
CA PHE A 72 11.69 13.30 -4.04
C PHE A 72 11.00 13.75 -2.76
N LEU A 73 10.40 14.94 -2.80
CA LEU A 73 9.60 15.50 -1.73
C LEU A 73 8.13 15.50 -2.14
N ARG A 74 7.29 14.79 -1.37
CA ARG A 74 5.84 14.67 -1.62
C ARG A 74 5.50 14.29 -3.08
N TYR A 75 6.25 13.35 -3.63
CA TYR A 75 6.04 12.87 -4.99
C TYR A 75 4.76 12.05 -5.08
N GLU A 76 3.90 12.39 -6.04
CA GLU A 76 2.67 11.66 -6.36
C GLU A 76 3.02 10.43 -7.20
N THR A 77 2.73 9.23 -6.68
CA THR A 77 3.11 7.98 -7.38
C THR A 77 2.18 7.64 -8.55
N GLY A 78 1.04 8.34 -8.68
CA GLY A 78 -0.03 8.02 -9.62
C GLY A 78 -0.97 6.90 -9.15
N ASP A 79 -0.68 6.28 -8.00
CA ASP A 79 -1.48 5.20 -7.42
C ASP A 79 -2.49 5.72 -6.40
N TYR A 80 -3.53 4.92 -6.17
CA TYR A 80 -4.58 5.18 -5.19
C TYR A 80 -4.61 4.08 -4.12
N ALA A 81 -4.93 4.48 -2.89
CA ALA A 81 -5.12 3.55 -1.78
C ALA A 81 -6.33 3.93 -0.92
N GLU A 82 -6.83 2.93 -0.19
CA GLU A 82 -7.86 3.12 0.83
C GLU A 82 -7.31 2.85 2.21
N ASN A 83 -7.71 3.66 3.18
CA ASN A 83 -7.38 3.41 4.56
C ASN A 83 -8.10 2.15 5.06
N ALA A 84 -7.32 1.15 5.51
CA ALA A 84 -7.86 -0.11 6.04
C ALA A 84 -8.88 0.10 7.18
N ASN A 85 -8.74 1.16 7.97
CA ASN A 85 -9.67 1.47 9.05
C ASN A 85 -11.04 1.94 8.56
N LYS A 86 -11.14 2.57 7.37
CA LYS A 86 -12.44 2.97 6.79
C LYS A 86 -13.33 1.76 6.47
N ARG A 87 -12.74 0.60 6.12
CA ARG A 87 -13.51 -0.64 5.90
C ARG A 87 -14.28 -1.10 7.14
N LYS A 88 -13.73 -0.91 8.35
CA LYS A 88 -14.38 -1.36 9.59
C LYS A 88 -15.69 -0.62 9.92
N PHE A 89 -15.89 0.59 9.39
CA PHE A 89 -17.11 1.36 9.61
C PHE A 89 -18.22 1.03 8.60
N LYS A 90 -17.87 0.55 7.40
CA LYS A 90 -18.85 0.21 6.35
C LYS A 90 -19.66 -1.07 6.64
N TYR A 91 -19.17 -1.93 7.53
CA TYR A 91 -19.79 -3.22 7.89
C TYR A 91 -20.31 -3.29 9.34
N ARG A 92 -20.50 -2.13 10.01
CA ARG A 92 -21.07 -2.04 11.37
C ARG A 92 -22.49 -1.47 11.41
N ASN A 93 -23.17 -1.38 10.26
CA ASN A 93 -24.58 -1.01 10.14
C ASN A 93 -25.39 -2.22 9.71
#